data_AF-A0A9D1NHZ3-F1
#
_entry.id   AF-A0A9D1NHZ3-F1
#
_cell.length_a   1.000
_cell.length_b   1.000
_cell.length_c   1.000
_cell.angle_alpha   90.00
_cell.angle_beta   90.00
_cell.angle_gamma   90.00
#
_symmetry.space_group_name_H-M   'P 1'
#
loop_
_entity.id
_entity.type
_entity.pdbx_description
1 polymer ?
#
loop_
_entity_poly.entity_id
_entity_poly.type
_entity_poly.pdbx_seq_one_letter_code
_entity_poly.pdbx_strand_id
1 'polypeptide(L)'
;WQNPEIFQLDKSGLPESVAGVPPDYFSADGQLWGNPLYDWNELARTHYGWWLRRLHANFELYDIVRLDHFRGFYDYWRIPADSPTAKTGHWALGPGLDFFKTVQKTLGNAQLIAEDLGDMNDGVRELLAETGLPGMAVLQFAFGGDASNLYLPHNIEANTVVYPGTHDNNTCVGWYASTSEHARDHFRRYLWSDGKAPHWAMINAAFKAHAKIAVVAMQDILGLGEEARFNEPGTSQKNWQWRMTEEQFTEAERDHAKTLRDLAELSGRAF
;
A
#
# COMPACT_ATOMS: atom_id res chain seq x y z
N TRP A 1 8.52 19.85 15.70
CA TRP A 1 9.48 20.44 16.67
C TRP A 1 10.74 21.00 15.98
N GLN A 2 11.56 20.20 15.30
CA GLN A 2 12.83 20.67 14.69
C GLN A 2 12.67 21.45 13.38
N ASN A 3 11.55 21.27 12.67
CA ASN A 3 11.27 21.94 11.39
C ASN A 3 9.78 22.35 11.42
N PRO A 4 9.33 23.27 12.29
CA PRO A 4 7.92 23.66 12.34
C PRO A 4 7.43 24.32 11.04
N GLU A 5 8.33 24.98 10.31
CA GLU A 5 8.03 25.74 9.08
C GLU A 5 7.51 24.88 7.93
N ILE A 6 7.84 23.58 7.89
CA ILE A 6 7.37 22.69 6.81
C ILE A 6 5.95 22.18 7.04
N PHE A 7 5.27 22.58 8.12
CA PHE A 7 3.94 22.11 8.49
C PHE A 7 2.96 23.27 8.63
N GLN A 8 1.68 22.97 8.39
CA GLN A 8 0.55 23.91 8.55
C GLN A 8 0.21 24.10 10.04
N LEU A 9 0.98 24.93 10.72
CA LEU A 9 0.85 25.20 12.16
C LEU A 9 0.41 26.64 12.42
N ASP A 10 -0.38 26.83 13.48
CA ASP A 10 -0.73 28.14 14.01
C ASP A 10 0.45 28.81 14.73
N LYS A 11 0.26 30.04 15.21
CA LYS A 11 1.29 30.80 15.94
C LYS A 11 1.73 30.15 17.26
N SER A 12 0.94 29.22 17.79
CA SER A 12 1.23 28.47 19.02
C SER A 12 1.95 27.14 18.71
N GLY A 13 2.15 26.79 17.44
CA GLY A 13 2.77 25.55 16.99
C GLY A 13 1.80 24.36 16.96
N LEU A 14 0.48 24.60 17.00
CA LEU A 14 -0.54 23.57 16.90
C LEU A 14 -1.01 23.42 15.44
N PRO A 15 -1.39 22.21 14.98
CA PRO A 15 -1.92 22.04 13.62
C PRO A 15 -3.20 22.86 13.41
N GLU A 16 -3.27 23.63 12.33
CA GLU A 16 -4.54 24.25 11.90
C GLU A 16 -5.48 23.20 11.27
N SER A 17 -4.87 22.19 10.65
CA SER A 17 -5.56 21.08 10.02
C SER A 17 -4.69 19.83 10.11
N VAL A 18 -5.35 18.67 10.06
CA VAL A 18 -4.74 17.36 10.23
C VAL A 18 -5.07 16.45 9.07
N ALA A 19 -4.22 15.44 8.90
CA ALA A 19 -4.34 14.43 7.87
C ALA A 19 -5.43 13.40 8.19
N GLY A 20 -5.94 12.81 7.12
CA GLY A 20 -6.90 11.72 7.15
C GLY A 20 -7.30 11.33 5.73
N VAL A 21 -8.39 10.58 5.63
CA VAL A 21 -9.07 10.27 4.36
C VAL A 21 -10.57 10.47 4.53
N PRO A 22 -11.29 10.86 3.45
CA PRO A 22 -12.74 10.99 3.51
C PRO A 22 -13.43 9.65 3.80
N PRO A 23 -14.73 9.67 4.12
CA PRO A 23 -15.54 8.46 4.13
C PRO A 23 -15.40 7.66 2.84
N ASP A 24 -15.22 6.36 2.97
CA ASP A 24 -15.14 5.41 1.87
C ASP A 24 -15.96 4.14 2.20
N TYR A 25 -15.85 3.13 1.35
CA TYR A 25 -16.57 1.87 1.54
C TYR A 25 -16.04 1.04 2.71
N PHE A 26 -14.86 1.36 3.26
CA PHE A 26 -14.29 0.74 4.45
C PHE A 26 -14.68 1.48 5.73
N SER A 27 -14.85 2.81 5.69
CA SER A 27 -15.20 3.65 6.84
C SER A 27 -16.24 4.71 6.51
N ALA A 28 -17.42 4.58 7.12
CA ALA A 28 -18.51 5.55 6.99
C ALA A 28 -18.18 6.96 7.54
N ASP A 29 -17.18 7.06 8.43
CA ASP A 29 -16.73 8.32 9.02
C ASP A 29 -15.40 8.82 8.44
N GLY A 30 -14.84 8.09 7.47
CA GLY A 30 -13.47 8.28 7.01
C GLY A 30 -12.46 7.89 8.09
N GLN A 31 -11.23 8.34 7.96
CA GLN A 31 -10.19 8.10 8.97
C GLN A 31 -9.53 9.41 9.35
N LEU A 32 -9.53 9.73 10.64
CA LEU A 32 -8.84 10.89 11.21
C LEU A 32 -7.50 10.42 11.78
N TRP A 33 -6.41 10.65 11.05
CA TRP A 33 -5.08 10.18 11.47
C TRP A 33 -4.41 11.13 12.46
N GLY A 34 -4.72 12.43 12.36
CA GLY A 34 -4.24 13.44 13.31
C GLY A 34 -2.82 13.96 13.06
N ASN A 35 -2.14 13.50 12.01
CA ASN A 35 -0.82 14.02 11.63
C ASN A 35 -0.93 15.49 11.17
N PRO A 36 0.07 16.35 11.45
CA PRO A 36 0.14 17.67 10.85
C PRO A 36 0.34 17.54 9.34
N LEU A 37 -0.27 18.47 8.58
CA LEU A 37 -0.13 18.54 7.13
C LEU A 37 1.10 19.34 6.74
N TYR A 38 1.73 18.98 5.62
CA TYR A 38 2.86 19.74 5.09
C TYR A 38 2.41 21.10 4.55
N ASP A 39 3.26 22.11 4.75
CA ASP A 39 3.23 23.32 3.94
C ASP A 39 4.02 23.05 2.65
N TRP A 40 3.30 22.62 1.61
CA TRP A 40 3.90 22.31 0.32
C TRP A 40 4.46 23.54 -0.39
N ASN A 41 3.97 24.75 -0.08
CA ASN A 41 4.53 25.99 -0.64
C ASN A 41 5.90 26.27 -0.03
N GLU A 42 6.05 26.12 1.28
CA GLU A 42 7.34 26.28 1.96
C GLU A 42 8.33 25.19 1.53
N LEU A 43 7.87 23.95 1.41
CA LEU A 43 8.69 22.86 0.88
C LEU A 43 9.14 23.14 -0.56
N ALA A 44 8.26 23.60 -1.45
CA ALA A 44 8.63 23.98 -2.82
C ALA A 44 9.63 25.16 -2.84
N ARG A 45 9.42 26.19 -2.01
CA ARG A 45 10.32 27.34 -1.86
C ARG A 45 11.73 26.93 -1.44
N THR A 46 11.85 25.87 -0.65
CA THR A 46 13.13 25.30 -0.20
C THR A 46 13.61 24.12 -1.06
N HIS A 47 13.08 23.99 -2.28
CA HIS A 47 13.41 22.92 -3.23
C HIS A 47 13.29 21.51 -2.63
N TYR A 48 12.28 21.31 -1.81
CA TYR A 48 11.96 20.06 -1.12
C TYR A 48 13.12 19.51 -0.28
N GLY A 49 14.03 20.37 0.19
CA GLY A 49 15.28 19.96 0.85
C GLY A 49 15.06 19.04 2.05
N TRP A 50 13.99 19.24 2.81
CA TRP A 50 13.64 18.34 3.92
C TRP A 50 13.27 16.92 3.44
N TRP A 51 12.44 16.82 2.40
CA TRP A 51 12.05 15.54 1.82
C TRP A 51 13.22 14.82 1.15
N LEU A 52 14.09 15.56 0.47
CA LEU A 52 15.30 15.00 -0.15
C LEU A 52 16.23 14.37 0.90
N ARG A 53 16.41 15.03 2.06
CA ARG A 53 17.15 14.44 3.20
C ARG A 53 16.46 13.21 3.76
N ARG A 54 15.13 13.23 3.89
CA ARG A 54 14.35 12.07 4.34
C ARG A 54 14.54 10.87 3.40
N LEU A 55 14.44 11.08 2.09
CA LEU A 55 14.65 10.03 1.10
C LEU A 55 16.09 9.53 1.11
N HIS A 56 17.09 10.43 1.15
CA HIS A 56 18.50 10.06 1.25
C HIS A 56 18.76 9.13 2.44
N ALA A 57 18.28 9.49 3.64
CA ALA A 57 18.43 8.65 4.83
C ALA A 57 17.73 7.28 4.71
N ASN A 58 16.62 7.19 3.97
CA ASN A 58 15.99 5.89 3.71
C ASN A 58 16.82 5.05 2.72
N PHE A 59 17.41 5.66 1.71
CA PHE A 59 18.28 4.97 0.75
C PHE A 59 19.64 4.53 1.33
N GLU A 60 20.02 5.02 2.52
CA GLU A 60 21.12 4.45 3.30
C GLU A 60 20.78 3.08 3.90
N LEU A 61 19.48 2.74 3.99
CA LEU A 61 18.98 1.50 4.62
C LEU A 61 18.29 0.55 3.64
N TYR A 62 17.73 1.08 2.55
CA TYR A 62 16.85 0.33 1.64
C TYR A 62 17.20 0.62 0.18
N ASP A 63 17.17 -0.40 -0.68
CA ASP A 63 17.35 -0.21 -2.13
C ASP A 63 16.13 0.43 -2.80
N ILE A 64 14.93 0.16 -2.26
CA ILE A 64 13.64 0.61 -2.79
C ILE A 64 12.80 1.17 -1.64
N VAL A 65 12.21 2.35 -1.85
CA VAL A 65 11.34 3.00 -0.85
C VAL A 65 9.91 3.08 -1.36
N ARG A 66 8.97 2.49 -0.63
CA ARG A 66 7.52 2.67 -0.88
C ARG A 66 7.06 4.01 -0.30
N LEU A 67 6.45 4.85 -1.13
CA LEU A 67 5.79 6.08 -0.70
C LEU A 67 4.35 5.76 -0.31
N ASP A 68 4.14 5.65 0.99
CA ASP A 68 2.83 5.49 1.60
C ASP A 68 1.92 6.69 1.29
N HIS A 69 0.65 6.43 1.00
CA HIS A 69 -0.36 7.40 0.63
C HIS A 69 0.08 8.32 -0.52
N PHE A 70 0.55 7.72 -1.63
CA PHE A 70 1.10 8.45 -2.78
C PHE A 70 0.13 9.51 -3.31
N ARG A 71 -1.18 9.26 -3.25
CA ARG A 71 -2.19 10.22 -3.69
C ARG A 71 -2.03 11.61 -3.05
N GLY A 72 -1.50 11.66 -1.82
CA GLY A 72 -1.18 12.87 -1.06
C GLY A 72 -0.25 13.84 -1.79
N PHE A 73 0.51 13.36 -2.78
CA PHE A 73 1.36 14.18 -3.63
C PHE A 73 0.58 14.90 -4.74
N TYR A 74 -0.60 14.42 -5.14
CA TYR A 74 -1.48 15.13 -6.08
C TYR A 74 -2.43 16.08 -5.33
N ASP A 75 -3.19 15.55 -4.38
CA ASP A 75 -4.07 16.26 -3.47
C ASP A 75 -4.15 15.47 -2.15
N TYR A 76 -4.61 16.08 -1.07
CA TYR A 76 -4.70 15.42 0.24
C TYR A 76 -5.94 15.91 0.98
N TRP A 77 -6.47 15.05 1.85
CA TRP A 77 -7.67 15.37 2.61
C TRP A 77 -7.30 16.20 3.86
N ARG A 78 -7.70 17.46 3.84
CA ARG A 78 -7.37 18.46 4.86
C ARG A 78 -8.55 18.62 5.82
N ILE A 79 -8.40 18.11 7.05
CA ILE A 79 -9.45 18.14 8.08
C ILE A 79 -9.14 19.23 9.10
N PRO A 80 -10.08 20.14 9.45
CA PRO A 80 -9.86 21.11 10.53
C PRO A 80 -9.47 20.41 11.84
N ALA A 81 -8.46 20.90 12.55
CA ALA A 81 -7.85 20.19 13.69
C ALA A 81 -8.81 19.98 14.88
N ASP A 82 -9.87 20.78 14.99
CA ASP A 82 -10.92 20.67 16.01
C ASP A 82 -12.06 19.71 15.59
N SER A 83 -12.00 19.12 14.40
CA SER A 83 -13.03 18.21 13.91
C SER A 83 -12.99 16.86 14.62
N PRO A 84 -14.15 16.34 15.08
CA PRO A 84 -14.22 15.04 15.75
C PRO A 84 -14.12 13.85 14.79
N THR A 85 -14.28 14.07 13.48
CA THR A 85 -14.28 13.04 12.43
C THR A 85 -13.63 13.57 11.16
N ALA A 86 -13.37 12.70 10.18
CA ALA A 86 -12.81 13.10 8.89
C ALA A 86 -13.84 13.68 7.89
N LYS A 87 -15.13 13.68 8.21
CA LYS A 87 -16.20 14.09 7.27
C LYS A 87 -16.13 15.55 6.82
N THR A 88 -15.57 16.42 7.66
CA THR A 88 -15.53 17.88 7.46
C THR A 88 -14.32 18.34 6.66
N GLY A 89 -13.48 17.42 6.19
CA GLY A 89 -12.32 17.76 5.39
C GLY A 89 -12.67 18.25 3.99
N HIS A 90 -11.64 18.71 3.28
CA HIS A 90 -11.70 19.05 1.86
C HIS A 90 -10.39 18.66 1.18
N TRP A 91 -10.45 18.42 -0.12
CA TRP A 91 -9.25 18.19 -0.93
C TRP A 91 -8.45 19.48 -1.08
N ALA A 92 -7.15 19.41 -0.80
CA ALA A 92 -6.17 20.45 -1.06
C ALA A 92 -5.06 19.90 -1.97
N LEU A 93 -4.52 20.70 -2.88
CA LEU A 93 -3.49 20.24 -3.82
C LEU A 93 -2.16 19.99 -3.12
N GLY A 94 -1.54 18.86 -3.44
CA GLY A 94 -0.16 18.53 -3.12
C GLY A 94 0.85 19.18 -4.08
N PRO A 95 2.13 18.80 -4.01
CA PRO A 95 3.20 19.39 -4.80
C PRO A 95 3.22 18.92 -6.27
N GLY A 96 2.47 17.87 -6.61
CA GLY A 96 2.39 17.29 -7.93
C GLY A 96 3.75 16.82 -8.48
N LEU A 97 3.88 16.90 -9.80
CA LEU A 97 5.03 16.38 -10.54
C LEU A 97 6.35 17.14 -10.23
N ASP A 98 6.28 18.39 -9.77
CA ASP A 98 7.49 19.20 -9.49
C ASP A 98 8.35 18.57 -8.38
N PHE A 99 7.70 17.97 -7.37
CA PHE A 99 8.37 17.20 -6.34
C PHE A 99 9.19 16.04 -6.94
N PHE A 100 8.55 15.20 -7.76
CA PHE A 100 9.19 14.01 -8.33
C PHE A 100 10.29 14.36 -9.33
N LYS A 101 10.11 15.42 -10.12
CA LYS A 101 11.19 15.97 -10.98
C LYS A 101 12.38 16.41 -10.15
N THR A 102 12.16 17.04 -9.00
CA THR A 102 13.24 17.46 -8.10
C THR A 102 13.94 16.26 -7.45
N VAL A 103 13.18 15.24 -7.04
CA VAL A 103 13.72 13.97 -6.53
C VAL A 103 14.59 13.29 -7.59
N GLN A 104 14.10 13.12 -8.81
CA GLN A 104 14.85 12.50 -9.91
C GLN A 104 16.12 13.30 -10.24
N LYS A 105 16.04 14.63 -10.27
CA LYS A 105 17.19 15.50 -10.53
C LYS A 105 18.26 15.39 -9.44
N THR A 106 17.87 15.20 -8.18
CA THR A 106 18.79 15.24 -7.03
C THR A 106 19.32 13.87 -6.65
N LEU A 107 18.45 12.85 -6.64
CA LEU A 107 18.77 11.49 -6.20
C LEU A 107 18.96 10.51 -7.37
N GLY A 108 18.78 10.95 -8.61
CA GLY A 108 19.04 10.14 -9.80
C GLY A 108 18.14 8.92 -9.89
N ASN A 109 18.75 7.73 -9.88
CA ASN A 109 18.07 6.43 -10.07
C ASN A 109 17.35 5.91 -8.82
N ALA A 110 16.89 6.80 -7.94
CA ALA A 110 16.13 6.47 -6.75
C ALA A 110 14.95 5.56 -7.10
N GLN A 111 14.92 4.35 -6.53
CA GLN A 111 13.85 3.39 -6.76
C GLN A 111 12.71 3.66 -5.77
N LEU A 112 11.59 4.15 -6.28
CA LEU A 112 10.39 4.42 -5.50
C LEU A 112 9.25 3.54 -5.98
N ILE A 113 8.35 3.17 -5.06
CA ILE A 113 7.07 2.52 -5.36
C ILE A 113 5.96 3.44 -4.86
N ALA A 114 4.94 3.68 -5.66
CA ALA A 114 3.76 4.43 -5.25
C ALA A 114 2.76 3.48 -4.57
N GLU A 115 2.41 3.74 -3.32
CA GLU A 115 1.21 3.15 -2.72
C GLU A 115 -0.01 3.95 -3.20
N ASP A 116 -0.69 3.42 -4.22
CA ASP A 116 -1.76 4.04 -4.98
C ASP A 116 -3.11 3.31 -4.78
N LEU A 117 -3.33 2.73 -3.60
CA LEU A 117 -4.57 2.05 -3.26
C LEU A 117 -5.65 3.06 -2.84
N GLY A 118 -6.92 2.61 -2.87
CA GLY A 118 -8.06 3.43 -2.50
C GLY A 118 -8.66 4.22 -3.68
N ASP A 119 -9.29 5.35 -3.38
CA ASP A 119 -9.96 6.18 -4.39
C ASP A 119 -8.95 7.02 -5.19
N MET A 120 -8.73 6.59 -6.43
CA MET A 120 -7.79 7.18 -7.39
C MET A 120 -8.57 7.95 -8.44
N ASN A 121 -8.62 9.28 -8.28
CA ASN A 121 -9.14 10.17 -9.31
C ASN A 121 -8.18 10.27 -10.51
N ASP A 122 -8.65 10.83 -11.62
CA ASP A 122 -7.87 10.88 -12.86
C ASP A 122 -6.56 11.67 -12.70
N GLY A 123 -6.53 12.69 -11.84
CA GLY A 123 -5.33 13.47 -11.57
C GLY A 123 -4.24 12.68 -10.83
N VAL A 124 -4.62 11.81 -9.90
CA VAL A 124 -3.64 10.91 -9.25
C VAL A 124 -3.10 9.88 -10.25
N ARG A 125 -3.95 9.35 -11.13
CA ARG A 125 -3.54 8.40 -12.18
C ARG A 125 -2.59 9.05 -13.18
N GLU A 126 -2.88 10.28 -13.60
CA GLU A 126 -2.00 11.07 -14.47
C GLU A 126 -0.66 11.34 -13.79
N LEU A 127 -0.66 11.76 -12.52
CA LEU A 127 0.58 11.95 -11.75
C LEU A 127 1.40 10.68 -11.69
N LEU A 128 0.79 9.53 -11.36
CA LEU A 128 1.49 8.25 -11.33
C LEU A 128 2.11 7.93 -12.70
N ALA A 129 1.35 8.06 -13.77
CA ALA A 129 1.82 7.81 -15.13
C ALA A 129 3.00 8.73 -15.52
N GLU A 130 2.93 10.03 -15.21
CA GLU A 130 3.99 11.00 -15.49
C GLU A 130 5.26 10.74 -14.67
N THR A 131 5.13 10.21 -13.46
CA THR A 131 6.30 9.86 -12.63
C THR A 131 7.00 8.58 -13.10
N GLY A 132 6.28 7.69 -13.80
CA GLY A 132 6.78 6.39 -14.23
C GLY A 132 7.05 5.42 -13.06
N LEU A 133 6.60 5.74 -11.85
CA LEU A 133 6.76 4.87 -10.69
C LEU A 133 5.86 3.64 -10.80
N PRO A 134 6.32 2.47 -10.33
CA PRO A 134 5.44 1.32 -10.18
C PRO A 134 4.37 1.59 -9.12
N GLY A 135 3.11 1.34 -9.49
CA GLY A 135 1.99 1.28 -8.55
C GLY A 135 1.90 -0.07 -7.85
N MET A 136 0.78 -0.32 -7.16
CA MET A 136 0.50 -1.53 -6.40
C MET A 136 -0.78 -2.22 -6.86
N ALA A 137 -0.79 -3.56 -6.79
CA ALA A 137 -1.99 -4.36 -6.98
C ALA A 137 -2.16 -5.35 -5.83
N VAL A 138 -3.35 -5.38 -5.23
CA VAL A 138 -3.65 -6.26 -4.09
C VAL A 138 -4.76 -7.24 -4.47
N LEU A 139 -4.42 -8.52 -4.58
CA LEU A 139 -5.34 -9.56 -5.09
C LEU A 139 -6.58 -9.76 -4.21
N GLN A 140 -6.49 -9.51 -2.90
CA GLN A 140 -7.66 -9.53 -2.01
C GLN A 140 -8.76 -8.52 -2.41
N PHE A 141 -8.44 -7.49 -3.20
CA PHE A 141 -9.40 -6.52 -3.74
C PHE A 141 -9.94 -6.90 -5.12
N ALA A 142 -9.45 -7.97 -5.74
CA ALA A 142 -9.76 -8.32 -7.12
C ALA A 142 -11.12 -9.01 -7.29
N PHE A 143 -11.60 -9.71 -6.26
CA PHE A 143 -12.73 -10.64 -6.36
C PHE A 143 -14.03 -10.05 -5.79
N GLY A 144 -15.16 -10.41 -6.39
CA GLY A 144 -16.49 -9.91 -6.01
C GLY A 144 -16.98 -8.68 -6.80
N GLY A 145 -16.16 -8.17 -7.73
CA GLY A 145 -16.57 -7.20 -8.76
C GLY A 145 -16.67 -7.83 -10.16
N ASP A 146 -16.60 -6.99 -11.18
CA ASP A 146 -16.59 -7.41 -12.59
C ASP A 146 -15.16 -7.56 -13.16
N ALA A 147 -15.08 -7.93 -14.44
CA ALA A 147 -13.81 -8.19 -15.13
C ALA A 147 -12.95 -6.93 -15.38
N SER A 148 -13.47 -5.73 -15.14
CA SER A 148 -12.71 -4.47 -15.27
C SER A 148 -11.93 -4.10 -14.02
N ASN A 149 -12.07 -4.87 -12.93
CA ASN A 149 -11.33 -4.63 -11.69
C ASN A 149 -9.81 -4.71 -11.96
N LEU A 150 -9.11 -3.60 -11.71
CA LEU A 150 -7.68 -3.42 -11.99
C LEU A 150 -6.80 -4.38 -11.18
N TYR A 151 -7.30 -4.91 -10.07
CA TYR A 151 -6.57 -5.87 -9.24
C TYR A 151 -6.66 -7.32 -9.73
N LEU A 152 -7.46 -7.61 -10.78
CA LEU A 152 -7.48 -8.94 -11.39
C LEU A 152 -6.19 -9.18 -12.20
N PRO A 153 -5.57 -10.37 -12.11
CA PRO A 153 -4.29 -10.66 -12.76
C PRO A 153 -4.16 -10.31 -14.25
N HIS A 154 -5.25 -10.33 -15.03
CA HIS A 154 -5.21 -9.99 -16.45
C HIS A 154 -5.23 -8.48 -16.75
N ASN A 155 -5.55 -7.65 -15.75
CA ASN A 155 -5.55 -6.19 -15.84
C ASN A 155 -4.32 -5.56 -15.14
N ILE A 156 -3.49 -6.37 -14.47
CA ILE A 156 -2.28 -5.90 -13.79
C ILE A 156 -1.21 -5.58 -14.84
N GLU A 157 -0.77 -4.33 -14.85
CA GLU A 157 0.27 -3.84 -15.76
C GLU A 157 1.68 -4.30 -15.34
N ALA A 158 2.63 -4.18 -16.27
CA ALA A 158 4.02 -4.60 -16.02
C ALA A 158 4.67 -3.77 -14.91
N ASN A 159 4.48 -2.44 -14.92
CA ASN A 159 5.08 -1.53 -13.96
C ASN A 159 4.26 -1.46 -12.66
N THR A 160 4.13 -2.61 -11.99
CA THR A 160 3.33 -2.77 -10.78
C THR A 160 4.03 -3.73 -9.82
N VAL A 161 3.80 -3.54 -8.53
CA VAL A 161 4.13 -4.48 -7.48
C VAL A 161 2.86 -5.18 -7.01
N VAL A 162 2.78 -6.49 -7.22
CA VAL A 162 1.60 -7.29 -6.86
C VAL A 162 1.77 -7.95 -5.49
N TYR A 163 0.70 -7.96 -4.72
CA TYR A 163 0.59 -8.54 -3.38
C TYR A 163 -0.67 -9.43 -3.32
N PRO A 164 -0.62 -10.62 -2.72
CA PRO A 164 -1.84 -11.30 -2.26
C PRO A 164 -2.64 -10.39 -1.31
N GLY A 165 -1.98 -9.92 -0.26
CA GLY A 165 -2.43 -8.92 0.70
C GLY A 165 -1.23 -8.11 1.22
N THR A 166 -1.49 -6.93 1.75
CA THR A 166 -0.49 -6.14 2.48
C THR A 166 -0.59 -6.40 3.98
N HIS A 167 0.24 -5.72 4.77
CA HIS A 167 0.18 -5.75 6.23
C HIS A 167 -1.14 -5.22 6.85
N ASP A 168 -1.91 -4.40 6.13
CA ASP A 168 -3.21 -3.86 6.57
C ASP A 168 -4.38 -4.82 6.28
N ASN A 169 -4.12 -5.79 5.41
CA ASN A 169 -5.08 -6.80 5.03
C ASN A 169 -5.08 -7.95 6.06
N ASN A 170 -6.17 -8.70 6.08
CA ASN A 170 -6.17 -10.01 6.73
C ASN A 170 -5.24 -10.96 5.95
N THR A 171 -4.84 -12.09 6.55
CA THR A 171 -4.16 -13.15 5.79
C THR A 171 -5.08 -13.65 4.67
N CYS A 172 -4.53 -14.28 3.63
CA CYS A 172 -5.34 -14.82 2.54
C CYS A 172 -6.36 -15.87 3.03
N VAL A 173 -5.99 -16.64 4.05
CA VAL A 173 -6.90 -17.61 4.70
C VAL A 173 -7.98 -16.89 5.49
N GLY A 174 -7.62 -15.89 6.32
CA GLY A 174 -8.58 -15.08 7.08
C GLY A 174 -9.53 -14.27 6.19
N TRP A 175 -9.02 -13.69 5.11
CA TRP A 175 -9.81 -13.00 4.08
C TRP A 175 -10.80 -13.96 3.42
N TYR A 176 -10.35 -15.14 2.98
CA TYR A 176 -11.24 -16.09 2.30
C TYR A 176 -12.36 -16.59 3.24
N ALA A 177 -12.03 -16.82 4.52
CA ALA A 177 -13.01 -17.22 5.52
C ALA A 177 -14.06 -16.14 5.81
N SER A 178 -13.67 -14.86 5.85
CA SER A 178 -14.54 -13.75 6.24
C SER A 178 -15.25 -13.04 5.07
N THR A 179 -14.73 -13.13 3.84
CA THR A 179 -15.32 -12.48 2.67
C THR A 179 -16.66 -13.10 2.25
N SER A 180 -17.41 -12.40 1.41
CA SER A 180 -18.72 -12.84 0.93
C SER A 180 -18.64 -14.11 0.08
N GLU A 181 -19.71 -14.92 0.07
CA GLU A 181 -19.77 -16.08 -0.83
C GLU A 181 -19.70 -15.69 -2.31
N HIS A 182 -20.21 -14.50 -2.67
CA HIS A 182 -20.08 -13.96 -4.02
C HIS A 182 -18.61 -13.77 -4.42
N ALA A 183 -17.80 -13.17 -3.54
CA ALA A 183 -16.37 -13.00 -3.76
C ALA A 183 -15.63 -14.35 -3.79
N ARG A 184 -15.99 -15.30 -2.90
CA ARG A 184 -15.40 -16.66 -2.91
C ARG A 184 -15.73 -17.43 -4.18
N ASP A 185 -16.97 -17.33 -4.69
CA ASP A 185 -17.36 -17.96 -5.95
C ASP A 185 -16.58 -17.38 -7.13
N HIS A 186 -16.48 -16.05 -7.21
CA HIS A 186 -15.66 -15.38 -8.22
C HIS A 186 -14.20 -15.86 -8.11
N PHE A 187 -13.60 -15.87 -6.92
CA PHE A 187 -12.25 -16.38 -6.67
C PHE A 187 -12.03 -17.80 -7.20
N ARG A 188 -12.90 -18.76 -6.83
CA ARG A 188 -12.77 -20.16 -7.23
C ARG A 188 -12.85 -20.35 -8.74
N ARG A 189 -13.81 -19.68 -9.39
CA ARG A 189 -13.98 -19.75 -10.85
C ARG A 189 -12.85 -19.08 -11.61
N TYR A 190 -12.41 -17.91 -11.14
CA TYR A 190 -11.36 -17.13 -11.80
C TYR A 190 -9.99 -17.78 -11.69
N LEU A 191 -9.60 -18.25 -10.49
CA LEU A 191 -8.29 -18.88 -10.25
C LEU A 191 -8.27 -20.39 -10.50
N TRP A 192 -9.41 -20.98 -10.88
CA TRP A 192 -9.56 -22.42 -11.00
C TRP A 192 -9.11 -23.17 -9.73
N SER A 193 -9.69 -22.78 -8.59
CA SER A 193 -9.34 -23.28 -7.26
C SER A 193 -10.54 -23.94 -6.58
N ASP A 194 -10.30 -25.01 -5.81
CA ASP A 194 -11.31 -25.61 -4.93
C ASP A 194 -11.50 -24.84 -3.61
N GLY A 195 -10.69 -23.79 -3.38
CA GLY A 195 -10.78 -22.91 -2.22
C GLY A 195 -10.19 -23.48 -0.92
N LYS A 196 -9.57 -24.67 -0.93
CA LYS A 196 -8.98 -25.27 0.29
C LYS A 196 -7.65 -24.62 0.71
N ALA A 197 -6.88 -24.14 -0.27
CA ALA A 197 -5.61 -23.44 -0.06
C ALA A 197 -5.65 -22.06 -0.74
N PRO A 198 -6.47 -21.11 -0.24
CA PRO A 198 -6.67 -19.83 -0.90
C PRO A 198 -5.38 -18.99 -0.95
N HIS A 199 -4.52 -19.10 0.07
CA HIS A 199 -3.19 -18.48 0.11
C HIS A 199 -2.31 -18.94 -1.05
N TRP A 200 -2.17 -20.26 -1.29
CA TRP A 200 -1.38 -20.77 -2.42
C TRP A 200 -1.96 -20.40 -3.78
N ALA A 201 -3.30 -20.36 -3.91
CA ALA A 201 -3.93 -19.89 -5.13
C ALA A 201 -3.62 -18.40 -5.41
N MET A 202 -3.65 -17.53 -4.39
CA MET A 202 -3.24 -16.14 -4.52
C MET A 202 -1.74 -15.97 -4.79
N ILE A 203 -0.88 -16.72 -4.10
CA ILE A 203 0.57 -16.69 -4.32
C ILE A 203 0.89 -17.09 -5.77
N ASN A 204 0.30 -18.18 -6.26
CA ASN A 204 0.46 -18.61 -7.64
C ASN A 204 -0.06 -17.55 -8.64
N ALA A 205 -1.18 -16.89 -8.33
CA ALA A 205 -1.70 -15.80 -9.16
C ALA A 205 -0.78 -14.58 -9.19
N ALA A 206 -0.22 -14.18 -8.03
CA ALA A 206 0.71 -13.07 -7.91
C ALA A 206 2.01 -13.34 -8.70
N PHE A 207 2.56 -14.56 -8.60
CA PHE A 207 3.74 -14.96 -9.36
C PHE A 207 3.46 -15.00 -10.88
N LYS A 208 2.25 -15.35 -11.31
CA LYS A 208 1.88 -15.39 -12.74
C LYS A 208 1.35 -14.08 -13.30
N ALA A 209 1.11 -13.07 -12.46
CA ALA A 209 0.71 -11.74 -12.92
C ALA A 209 1.83 -11.09 -13.75
N HIS A 210 1.48 -10.15 -14.62
CA HIS A 210 2.44 -9.43 -15.46
C HIS A 210 3.32 -8.42 -14.68
N ALA A 211 3.01 -8.20 -13.40
CA ALA A 211 3.72 -7.30 -12.50
C ALA A 211 5.24 -7.58 -12.43
N LYS A 212 6.04 -6.51 -12.41
CA LYS A 212 7.51 -6.57 -12.30
C LYS A 212 7.97 -7.23 -11.00
N ILE A 213 7.27 -6.98 -9.89
CA ILE A 213 7.62 -7.52 -8.56
C ILE A 213 6.38 -8.18 -7.96
N ALA A 214 6.56 -9.36 -7.38
CA ALA A 214 5.55 -10.02 -6.55
C ALA A 214 6.09 -10.11 -5.11
N VAL A 215 5.31 -9.64 -4.14
CA VAL A 215 5.67 -9.65 -2.71
C VAL A 215 4.61 -10.42 -1.94
N VAL A 216 5.05 -11.38 -1.12
CA VAL A 216 4.17 -12.25 -0.35
C VAL A 216 4.49 -12.12 1.13
N ALA A 217 3.46 -11.96 1.96
CA ALA A 217 3.60 -11.92 3.41
C ALA A 217 3.95 -13.31 3.95
N MET A 218 4.78 -13.37 4.99
CA MET A 218 5.21 -14.65 5.57
C MET A 218 4.02 -15.45 6.15
N GLN A 219 3.00 -14.76 6.67
CA GLN A 219 1.76 -15.39 7.13
C GLN A 219 1.03 -16.17 6.03
N ASP A 220 1.08 -15.68 4.79
CA ASP A 220 0.45 -16.35 3.65
C ASP A 220 1.26 -17.55 3.18
N ILE A 221 2.60 -17.49 3.25
CA ILE A 221 3.48 -18.64 2.97
C ILE A 221 3.16 -19.79 3.93
N LEU A 222 2.96 -19.46 5.21
CA LEU A 222 2.62 -20.41 6.28
C LEU A 222 1.14 -20.81 6.30
N GLY A 223 0.28 -20.21 5.46
CA GLY A 223 -1.15 -20.48 5.44
C GLY A 223 -1.89 -20.17 6.74
N LEU A 224 -1.43 -19.18 7.52
CA LEU A 224 -2.03 -18.81 8.81
C LEU A 224 -3.37 -18.07 8.63
N GLY A 225 -4.24 -18.18 9.63
CA GLY A 225 -5.55 -17.52 9.66
C GLY A 225 -5.51 -16.08 10.19
N GLU A 226 -6.68 -15.57 10.55
CA GLU A 226 -6.87 -14.20 11.05
C GLU A 226 -6.09 -13.90 12.34
N GLU A 227 -5.77 -14.92 13.13
CA GLU A 227 -4.92 -14.79 14.33
C GLU A 227 -3.51 -14.24 14.02
N ALA A 228 -3.08 -14.32 12.77
CA ALA A 228 -1.80 -13.81 12.30
C ALA A 228 -1.90 -12.47 11.55
N ARG A 229 -3.09 -11.84 11.50
CA ARG A 229 -3.26 -10.50 10.91
C ARG A 229 -2.32 -9.49 11.57
N PHE A 230 -1.59 -8.74 10.76
CA PHE A 230 -0.54 -7.86 11.27
C PHE A 230 -1.10 -6.52 11.76
N ASN A 231 -1.97 -5.89 10.97
CA ASN A 231 -2.64 -4.66 11.32
C ASN A 231 -4.11 -4.70 10.86
N GLU A 232 -4.99 -4.14 11.68
CA GLU A 232 -6.37 -3.82 11.34
C GLU A 232 -6.57 -2.30 11.35
N PRO A 233 -6.64 -1.66 10.16
CA PRO A 233 -6.85 -0.23 10.06
C PRO A 233 -8.07 0.25 10.86
N GLY A 234 -7.94 1.41 11.50
CA GLY A 234 -8.99 2.00 12.34
C GLY A 234 -9.04 1.48 13.78
N THR A 235 -8.19 0.52 14.15
CA THR A 235 -8.09 0.02 15.54
C THR A 235 -6.79 0.48 16.21
N SER A 236 -6.83 0.66 17.53
CA SER A 236 -5.68 1.13 18.33
C SER A 236 -5.01 0.04 19.17
N GLN A 237 -5.53 -1.19 19.13
CA GLN A 237 -5.07 -2.31 19.95
C GLN A 237 -4.87 -3.55 19.09
N LYS A 238 -4.01 -4.47 19.56
CA LYS A 238 -3.74 -5.79 18.94
C LYS A 238 -3.03 -5.78 17.58
N ASN A 239 -2.60 -4.62 17.11
CA ASN A 239 -1.81 -4.48 15.88
C ASN A 239 -0.30 -4.60 16.14
N TRP A 240 0.46 -4.99 15.10
CA TRP A 240 1.93 -5.04 15.08
C TRP A 240 2.55 -6.06 16.04
N GLN A 241 1.79 -7.09 16.43
CA GLN A 241 2.20 -8.05 17.46
C GLN A 241 2.57 -9.43 16.91
N TRP A 242 2.14 -9.80 15.70
CA TRP A 242 2.47 -11.11 15.15
C TRP A 242 3.98 -11.25 14.96
N ARG A 243 4.50 -12.41 15.37
CA ARG A 243 5.91 -12.77 15.24
C ARG A 243 6.00 -14.21 14.79
N MET A 244 6.83 -14.45 13.78
CA MET A 244 7.17 -15.80 13.37
C MET A 244 7.95 -16.51 14.48
N THR A 245 7.55 -17.74 14.80
CA THR A 245 8.30 -18.60 15.73
C THR A 245 9.43 -19.35 15.00
N GLU A 246 10.40 -19.86 15.76
CA GLU A 246 11.47 -20.71 15.20
C GLU A 246 10.91 -22.00 14.57
N GLU A 247 9.84 -22.54 15.15
CA GLU A 247 9.13 -23.70 14.60
C GLU A 247 8.50 -23.36 13.24
N GLN A 248 7.81 -22.22 13.12
CA GLN A 248 7.23 -21.76 11.86
C GLN A 248 8.31 -21.48 10.80
N PHE A 249 9.46 -20.92 11.20
CA PHE A 249 10.58 -20.74 10.27
C PHE A 249 11.07 -22.08 9.71
N THR A 250 11.27 -23.06 10.60
CA THR A 250 11.71 -24.41 10.23
C THR A 250 10.69 -25.12 9.35
N GLU A 251 9.39 -24.94 9.64
CA GLU A 251 8.29 -25.43 8.81
C GLU A 251 8.33 -24.82 7.41
N ALA A 252 8.44 -23.50 7.29
CA ALA A 252 8.49 -22.82 6.00
C ALA A 252 9.70 -23.25 5.16
N GLU A 253 10.88 -23.39 5.77
CA GLU A 253 12.07 -23.86 5.08
C GLU A 253 11.89 -25.30 4.56
N ARG A 254 11.36 -26.20 5.41
CA ARG A 254 11.18 -27.62 5.08
C ARG A 254 10.08 -27.85 4.04
N ASP A 255 8.93 -27.19 4.21
CA ASP A 255 7.68 -27.57 3.53
C ASP A 255 7.29 -26.60 2.40
N HIS A 256 7.82 -25.37 2.38
CA HIS A 256 7.37 -24.32 1.45
C HIS A 256 8.48 -23.74 0.56
N ALA A 257 9.74 -23.73 1.01
CA ALA A 257 10.84 -23.10 0.26
C ALA A 257 11.01 -23.70 -1.15
N LYS A 258 10.95 -25.03 -1.29
CA LYS A 258 11.03 -25.68 -2.60
C LYS A 258 9.85 -25.28 -3.50
N THR A 259 8.63 -25.29 -2.97
CA THR A 259 7.42 -24.92 -3.73
C THR A 259 7.49 -23.47 -4.20
N LEU A 260 7.96 -22.54 -3.36
CA LEU A 260 8.17 -21.14 -3.73
C LEU A 260 9.22 -21.00 -4.82
N ARG A 261 10.34 -21.72 -4.70
CA ARG A 261 11.39 -21.73 -5.72
C ARG A 261 10.87 -22.28 -7.05
N ASP A 262 10.21 -23.43 -7.05
CA ASP A 262 9.65 -24.05 -8.25
C ASP A 262 8.64 -23.09 -8.92
N LEU A 263 7.80 -22.42 -8.13
CA LEU A 263 6.88 -21.40 -8.65
C LEU A 263 7.62 -20.20 -9.24
N ALA A 264 8.68 -19.72 -8.58
CA ALA A 264 9.53 -18.65 -9.09
C ALA A 264 10.17 -19.04 -10.43
N GLU A 265 10.72 -20.24 -10.56
CA GLU A 265 11.33 -20.75 -11.78
C GLU A 265 10.30 -20.86 -12.92
N LEU A 266 9.13 -21.45 -12.64
CA LEU A 266 8.03 -21.62 -13.61
C LEU A 266 7.43 -20.30 -14.10
N SER A 267 7.53 -19.24 -13.29
CA SER A 267 7.01 -17.90 -13.62
C SER A 267 8.09 -16.92 -14.10
N GLY A 268 9.34 -17.36 -14.25
CA GLY A 268 10.44 -16.50 -14.69
C GLY A 268 10.86 -15.44 -13.66
N ARG A 269 10.72 -15.74 -12.36
CA ARG A 269 11.05 -14.87 -11.23
C ARG A 269 12.21 -15.39 -10.35
N ALA A 270 12.80 -16.52 -10.71
CA ALA A 270 14.04 -16.98 -10.10
C ALA A 270 15.23 -16.23 -10.72
N PHE A 271 16.03 -15.57 -9.88
CA PHE A 271 17.27 -14.87 -10.25
C PHE A 271 18.49 -15.64 -9.78
#